data_AF-A0A0C3PXW7-F1
#
_entry.id   AF-A0A0C3PXW7-F1
#
_cell.length_a   1.000
_cell.length_b   1.000
_cell.length_c   1.000
_cell.angle_alpha   90.00
_cell.angle_beta   90.00
_cell.angle_gamma   90.00
#
_symmetry.space_group_name_H-M   'P 1'
#
loop_
_entity.id
_entity.type
_entity.pdbx_description
1 polymer ?
#
loop_
_entity_poly.entity_id
_entity_poly.type
_entity_poly.pdbx_seq_one_letter_code
_entity_poly.pdbx_strand_id
1 'polypeptide(L)' 'MAHSLSPECTPLKHAYDSCFNSWFEGYLEPAIANSKKLSEGQRNEYAKKKAEEFDQNCGAVWREYKDCVQVCA' A
#
# COMPACT_ATOMS: atom_id res chain seq x y z
N MET A 1 -0.17 -15.19 6.74
CA MET A 1 -0.77 -13.85 6.70
C MET A 1 -1.44 -13.60 8.05
N ALA A 2 -1.45 -12.35 8.52
CA ALA A 2 -2.00 -12.01 9.82
C ALA A 2 -3.53 -11.84 9.75
N HIS A 3 -4.23 -12.13 10.84
CA HIS A 3 -5.66 -11.87 10.96
C HIS A 3 -5.95 -10.36 11.12
N SER A 4 -7.14 -9.93 10.69
CA SER A 4 -7.61 -8.56 10.96
C SER A 4 -8.18 -8.45 12.37
N LEU A 5 -8.44 -7.22 12.84
CA LEU A 5 -9.10 -6.97 14.13
C LEU A 5 -10.51 -7.57 14.17
N SER A 6 -11.22 -7.52 13.04
CA SER A 6 -12.52 -8.16 12.86
C SER A 6 -12.38 -9.40 11.97
N PRO A 7 -12.85 -10.59 12.40
CA PRO A 7 -12.72 -11.82 11.64
C PRO A 7 -13.25 -11.73 10.20
N GLU A 8 -14.37 -11.04 10.00
CA GLU A 8 -15.02 -10.80 8.71
C GLU A 8 -14.15 -10.02 7.73
N CYS A 9 -13.22 -9.20 8.22
CA CYS A 9 -12.29 -8.42 7.40
C CYS A 9 -11.00 -9.19 7.06
N THR A 10 -10.79 -10.38 7.62
CA THR A 10 -9.55 -11.16 7.40
C THR A 10 -9.33 -11.56 5.93
N PRO A 11 -10.35 -12.00 5.16
CA PRO A 11 -10.17 -12.30 3.74
C PRO A 11 -9.74 -11.06 2.93
N LEU A 12 -10.36 -9.91 3.19
CA LEU A 12 -10.01 -8.63 2.57
C LEU A 12 -8.58 -8.20 2.95
N LYS A 13 -8.19 -8.41 4.22
CA LYS A 13 -6.82 -8.17 4.67
C LYS A 13 -5.82 -9.02 3.90
N HIS A 14 -6.06 -10.32 3.74
CA HIS A 14 -5.14 -11.20 3.01
C HIS A 14 -4.99 -10.76 1.55
N ALA A 15 -6.09 -10.38 0.88
CA ALA A 15 -6.05 -9.88 -0.49
C ALA A 15 -5.27 -8.55 -0.59
N TYR A 16 -5.52 -7.62 0.34
CA TYR A 16 -4.79 -6.37 0.45
C TYR A 16 -3.29 -6.59 0.71
N ASP A 17 -2.94 -7.39 1.73
CA ASP A 17 -1.56 -7.68 2.11
C ASP A 17 -0.78 -8.31 0.94
N SER A 18 -1.40 -9.25 0.20
CA SER A 18 -0.78 -9.83 -0.99
C SER A 18 -0.48 -8.80 -2.07
N CYS A 19 -1.44 -7.92 -2.41
CA CYS A 19 -1.24 -6.88 -3.41
C CYS A 19 -0.18 -5.86 -2.96
N PHE A 20 -0.29 -5.39 -1.71
CA PHE A 20 0.64 -4.43 -1.13
C PHE A 20 2.06 -4.98 -1.10
N ASN A 21 2.27 -6.23 -0.66
CA ASN A 21 3.62 -6.80 -0.58
C ASN A 21 4.28 -6.89 -1.96
N SER A 22 3.56 -7.32 -2.99
CA SER A 22 4.09 -7.35 -4.36
C SER A 22 4.45 -5.95 -4.89
N TRP A 23 3.65 -4.93 -4.59
CA TRP A 23 3.99 -3.54 -4.92
C TRP A 23 5.18 -3.03 -4.09
N PHE A 24 5.23 -3.37 -2.81
CA PHE A 24 6.19 -2.87 -1.83
C PHE A 24 7.61 -3.40 -2.08
N GLU A 25 7.74 -4.66 -2.51
CA GLU A 25 9.02 -5.25 -2.95
C GLU A 25 9.69 -4.40 -4.05
N GLY A 26 8.90 -3.84 -4.98
CA GLY A 26 9.39 -2.94 -6.03
C GLY A 26 9.59 -1.48 -5.61
N TYR A 27 9.09 -1.10 -4.43
CA TYR A 27 9.16 0.28 -3.91
C TYR A 27 10.34 0.51 -2.96
N LEU A 28 10.66 -0.47 -2.09
CA LEU A 28 11.59 -0.33 -0.96
C LEU A 28 13.00 0.12 -1.37
N GLU A 29 13.68 -0.69 -2.19
CA GLU A 29 15.08 -0.44 -2.56
C GLU A 29 15.26 0.89 -3.32
N PRO A 30 14.44 1.19 -4.35
CA PRO A 30 14.54 2.47 -5.04
C PRO A 30 14.18 3.66 -4.14
N ALA A 31 13.20 3.54 -3.24
CA ALA A 31 12.84 4.62 -2.32
C ALA A 31 14.00 4.97 -1.37
N ILE A 32 14.68 3.95 -0.82
CA ILE A 32 15.85 4.14 0.05
C ILE A 32 16.99 4.79 -0.75
N ALA A 33 17.30 4.29 -1.95
CA ALA A 33 18.33 4.88 -2.79
C ALA A 33 18.02 6.34 -3.17
N ASN A 34 16.77 6.62 -3.51
CA ASN A 34 16.29 7.95 -3.90
C ASN A 34 16.30 8.93 -2.72
N SER A 35 16.02 8.48 -1.50
CA SER A 35 16.04 9.34 -0.30
C SER A 35 17.41 9.99 -0.05
N LYS A 36 18.50 9.30 -0.41
CA LYS A 36 19.88 9.78 -0.24
C LYS A 36 20.39 10.62 -1.41
N LYS A 37 19.76 10.52 -2.59
CA LYS A 37 20.28 11.07 -3.85
C LYS A 37 19.43 12.20 -4.42
N LEU A 38 18.12 12.18 -4.20
CA LEU A 38 17.18 13.09 -4.83
C LEU A 38 16.88 14.29 -3.93
N SER A 39 16.70 15.45 -4.57
CA SER A 39 16.13 16.63 -3.91
C SER A 39 14.70 16.38 -3.43
N GLU A 40 14.20 17.23 -2.55
CA GLU A 40 12.84 17.09 -2.02
C GLU A 40 11.76 17.05 -3.10
N GLY A 41 11.85 17.92 -4.12
CA GLY A 41 10.91 17.93 -5.24
C GLY A 41 10.87 16.59 -5.99
N GLN A 42 12.04 16.03 -6.29
CA GLN A 42 12.16 14.74 -6.99
C GLN A 42 11.68 13.56 -6.13
N ARG A 43 11.88 13.60 -4.80
CA ARG A 43 11.33 12.59 -3.88
C ARG A 43 9.80 12.64 -3.88
N ASN A 44 9.22 13.84 -3.89
CA ASN A 44 7.77 14.03 -3.91
C ASN A 44 7.16 13.53 -5.24
N GLU A 45 7.81 13.79 -6.38
CA GLU A 45 7.38 13.26 -7.68
C GLU A 45 7.43 11.74 -7.73
N TYR A 46 8.51 11.13 -7.23
CA TYR A 46 8.63 9.68 -7.13
C TYR A 46 7.53 9.07 -6.25
N ALA A 47 7.28 9.66 -5.07
CA ALA A 47 6.22 9.24 -4.17
C ALA A 47 4.83 9.35 -4.82
N LYS A 48 4.57 10.45 -5.54
CA LYS A 48 3.31 10.65 -6.28
C LYS A 48 3.10 9.56 -7.33
N LYS A 49 4.11 9.29 -8.18
CA LYS A 49 4.04 8.24 -9.20
C LYS A 49 3.75 6.87 -8.57
N LYS A 50 4.40 6.57 -7.45
CA LYS A 50 4.22 5.29 -6.75
C LYS A 50 2.87 5.17 -6.05
N ALA A 51 2.32 6.27 -5.56
CA ALA A 51 0.95 6.33 -5.06
C ALA A 51 -0.09 6.08 -6.18
N GLU A 52 0.12 6.63 -7.38
CA GLU A 52 -0.74 6.37 -8.55
C GLU A 52 -0.69 4.89 -8.97
N GLU A 53 0.51 4.30 -9.03
CA GLU A 53 0.70 2.87 -9.31
C GLU A 53 0.00 1.98 -8.27
N PHE A 54 0.09 2.35 -6.99
CA PHE A 54 -0.61 1.65 -5.92
C PHE A 54 -2.13 1.74 -6.06
N ASP A 55 -2.69 2.93 -6.33
CA ASP A 55 -4.14 3.10 -6.45
C ASP A 55 -4.71 2.32 -7.64
N GLN A 56 -3.99 2.29 -8.77
CA GLN A 56 -4.38 1.53 -9.96
C GLN A 56 -4.40 0.02 -9.70
N ASN A 57 -3.43 -0.50 -8.96
CA ASN A 57 -3.26 -1.94 -8.78
C ASN A 57 -3.93 -2.51 -7.53
N CYS A 58 -3.85 -1.78 -6.41
CA CYS A 58 -4.31 -2.22 -5.08
C CYS A 58 -5.38 -1.31 -4.48
N GLY A 59 -5.70 -0.18 -5.10
CA GLY A 59 -6.59 0.84 -4.50
C GLY A 59 -8.01 0.33 -4.23
N ALA A 60 -8.55 -0.52 -5.11
CA ALA A 60 -9.89 -1.09 -4.93
C ALA A 60 -9.96 -1.99 -3.68
N VAL A 61 -9.08 -2.99 -3.58
CA VAL A 61 -9.03 -3.90 -2.42
C VAL A 61 -8.67 -3.18 -1.13
N TRP A 62 -7.83 -2.14 -1.21
CA TRP A 62 -7.54 -1.28 -0.06
C TRP A 62 -8.78 -0.57 0.45
N ARG A 63 -9.60 0.02 -0.43
CA ARG A 63 -10.85 0.69 -0.02
C ARG A 63 -11.82 -0.29 0.62
N GLU A 64 -12.05 -1.45 0.03
CA GLU A 64 -12.93 -2.48 0.60
C GLU A 64 -12.45 -2.95 1.97
N TYR A 65 -11.15 -3.24 2.11
CA TYR A 65 -10.57 -3.63 3.40
C TYR A 65 -10.69 -2.50 4.42
N LYS A 66 -10.36 -1.26 4.04
CA LYS A 66 -10.43 -0.08 4.90
C LYS A 66 -11.85 0.16 5.39
N ASP A 67 -12.84 0.11 4.50
CA ASP A 67 -14.24 0.30 4.85
C ASP A 67 -14.69 -0.79 5.84
N CYS A 68 -14.31 -2.04 5.61
CA CYS A 68 -14.60 -3.15 6.53
C CYS A 68 -14.06 -2.89 7.95
N VAL A 69 -12.78 -2.51 8.08
CA VAL A 69 -12.18 -2.31 9.41
C VAL A 69 -12.61 -1.03 10.09
N GLN A 70 -13.04 -0.01 9.33
CA GLN A 70 -13.54 1.25 9.89
C GLN A 70 -14.99 1.17 10.39
N VAL A 71 -15.79 0.23 9.89
CA VAL A 71 -17.15 -0.03 10.40
C VAL A 71 -17.12 -0.71 11.77
N CYS A 72 -16.02 -1.41 12.10
CA CYS A 72 -15.85 -2.13 13.37
C CYS A 72 -15.03 -1.34 14.42
N ALA A 73 -14.70 -0.08 14.17
CA ALA A 73 -13.95 0.80 15.08
C ALA A 73 -14.90 1.71 15.88
#